data_AF-A0AAE8QHP4-F1
#
_entry.id   AF-A0AAE8QHP4-F1
#
_cell.length_a   1.000
_cell.length_b   1.000
_cell.length_c   1.000
_cell.angle_alpha   90.00
_cell.angle_beta   90.00
_cell.angle_gamma   90.00
#
_symmetry.space_group_name_H-M   'P 1'
#
loop_
_entity.id
_entity.type
_entity.pdbx_description
1 polymer ?
#
loop_
_entity_poly.entity_id
_entity_poly.type
_entity_poly.pdbx_seq_one_letter_code
_entity_poly.pdbx_strand_id
1 'polypeptide(L)'
;MNEIQPLMIDLTQQFLSNLVAGAKVTIDGVVHDKEIYHTSTKYGLRKYVKLSLEKGLVTRATLVDSYGRELYVKTMNYQKGSQGYVIAFPLQLEAKEVKVSE
;
A
#
# COMPACT_ATOMS: atom_id res chain seq x y z
N MET A 1 -6.69 -5.45 31.04
CA MET A 1 -6.92 -6.56 30.09
C MET A 1 -7.39 -5.88 28.81
N ASN A 2 -6.74 -6.11 27.67
CA ASN A 2 -7.21 -5.55 26.41
C ASN A 2 -8.49 -6.29 26.03
N GLU A 3 -9.62 -5.58 25.99
CA GLU A 3 -10.93 -6.08 25.58
C GLU A 3 -11.03 -6.21 24.06
N ILE A 4 -10.13 -5.54 23.31
CA ILE A 4 -10.05 -5.67 21.85
C ILE A 4 -9.59 -7.08 21.48
N GLN A 5 -10.49 -7.83 20.85
CA GLN A 5 -10.23 -9.20 20.43
C GLN A 5 -9.32 -9.24 19.20
N PRO A 6 -8.37 -10.20 19.10
CA PRO A 6 -7.49 -10.34 17.93
C PRO A 6 -8.24 -10.45 16.60
N LEU A 7 -9.39 -11.14 16.59
CA LEU A 7 -10.24 -11.30 15.41
C LEU A 7 -10.68 -9.96 14.79
N MET A 8 -10.94 -8.95 15.63
CA MET A 8 -11.31 -7.61 15.14
C MET A 8 -10.17 -6.98 14.32
N ILE A 9 -8.93 -7.14 14.78
CA ILE A 9 -7.74 -6.64 14.09
C ILE A 9 -7.55 -7.38 12.78
N ASP A 10 -7.67 -8.70 12.79
CA ASP A 10 -7.52 -9.53 11.60
C ASP A 10 -8.56 -9.19 10.51
N LEU A 11 -9.84 -9.07 10.89
CA LEU A 11 -10.91 -8.70 9.94
C LEU A 11 -10.72 -7.29 9.40
N THR A 12 -10.27 -6.35 10.24
CA THR A 12 -9.98 -4.98 9.79
C THR A 12 -8.79 -4.97 8.82
N GLN A 13 -7.74 -5.74 9.09
CA GLN A 13 -6.60 -5.88 8.18
C GLN A 13 -7.01 -6.51 6.84
N GLN A 14 -7.89 -7.50 6.84
CA GLN A 14 -8.45 -8.10 5.62
C GLN A 14 -9.28 -7.08 4.84
N PHE A 15 -10.14 -6.32 5.51
CA PHE A 15 -10.92 -5.25 4.89
C PHE A 15 -10.00 -4.22 4.21
N LEU A 16 -8.99 -3.71 4.92
CA LEU A 16 -8.01 -2.77 4.36
C LEU A 16 -7.24 -3.35 3.18
N SER A 17 -6.89 -4.64 3.24
CA SER A 17 -6.25 -5.35 2.13
C SER A 17 -7.13 -5.41 0.89
N ASN A 18 -8.44 -5.62 1.05
CA ASN A 18 -9.41 -5.75 -0.03
C ASN A 18 -9.84 -4.38 -0.60
N LEU A 19 -9.72 -3.30 0.19
CA LEU A 19 -9.97 -1.94 -0.28
C LEU A 19 -8.99 -1.50 -1.37
N VAL A 20 -7.75 -2.03 -1.34
CA VAL A 20 -6.73 -1.76 -2.36
C VAL A 20 -7.02 -2.56 -3.61
N ALA A 21 -7.51 -1.91 -4.67
CA ALA A 21 -7.80 -2.52 -5.95
C ALA A 21 -6.58 -2.54 -6.89
N GLY A 22 -5.66 -1.57 -6.73
CA GLY A 22 -4.48 -1.46 -7.60
C GLY A 22 -3.52 -0.38 -7.14
N ALA A 23 -2.63 0.02 -8.04
CA ALA A 23 -1.67 1.09 -7.83
C ALA A 23 -1.49 1.97 -9.05
N LYS A 24 -1.00 3.19 -8.82
CA LYS A 24 -0.58 4.14 -9.85
C LYS A 24 0.85 4.56 -9.58
N VAL A 25 1.68 4.59 -10.63
CA VAL A 25 3.09 5.00 -10.53
C VAL A 25 3.35 6.08 -11.56
N THR A 26 3.90 7.21 -11.12
CA THR A 26 4.30 8.31 -11.98
C THR A 26 5.77 8.15 -12.36
N ILE A 27 6.03 8.04 -13.67
CA ILE A 27 7.36 7.87 -14.25
C ILE A 27 7.51 8.91 -15.35
N ASP A 28 8.56 9.75 -15.26
CA ASP A 28 8.79 10.86 -16.20
C ASP A 28 7.56 11.78 -16.37
N GLY A 29 6.80 11.96 -15.29
CA GLY A 29 5.56 12.76 -15.27
C GLY A 29 4.31 12.06 -15.80
N VAL A 30 4.43 10.85 -16.36
CA VAL A 30 3.31 10.06 -16.87
C VAL A 30 2.82 9.09 -15.82
N VAL A 31 1.50 9.00 -15.63
CA VAL A 31 0.88 8.07 -14.68
C VAL A 31 0.63 6.72 -15.37
N HIS A 32 1.10 5.65 -14.74
CA HIS A 32 0.90 4.28 -15.17
C HIS A 32 0.10 3.51 -14.12
N ASP A 33 -1.00 2.88 -14.55
CA ASP A 33 -1.70 1.90 -13.71
C ASP A 33 -0.85 0.63 -13.55
N LYS A 34 -0.90 0.07 -12.34
CA LYS A 34 -0.18 -1.15 -11.94
C LYS A 34 -1.08 -2.03 -11.08
N GLU A 35 -0.94 -3.33 -11.29
CA GLU A 35 -1.53 -4.32 -10.41
C GLU A 35 -0.71 -4.51 -9.14
N ILE A 36 -1.37 -5.03 -8.10
CA ILE A 36 -0.66 -5.50 -6.90
C ILE A 36 0.02 -6.82 -7.23
N TYR A 37 1.35 -6.78 -7.33
CA TYR A 37 2.17 -7.95 -7.64
C TYR A 37 2.10 -9.02 -6.53
N HIS A 38 2.11 -8.59 -5.26
CA HIS A 38 2.06 -9.49 -4.12
C HIS A 38 1.50 -8.78 -2.89
N THR A 39 0.82 -9.54 -2.01
CA THR A 39 0.41 -9.09 -0.67
C THR A 39 1.02 -10.02 0.37
N SER A 40 1.68 -9.46 1.38
CA SER A 40 2.21 -10.21 2.53
C SER A 40 1.57 -9.72 3.83
N THR A 41 1.31 -10.63 4.77
CA THR A 41 0.74 -10.34 6.10
C THR A 41 1.67 -10.73 7.26
N LYS A 42 2.87 -11.27 6.96
CA LYS A 42 3.78 -11.85 7.96
C LYS A 42 4.29 -10.83 9.00
N TYR A 43 4.37 -9.55 8.65
CA TYR A 43 4.87 -8.45 9.50
C TYR A 43 4.02 -7.19 9.28
N GLY A 44 2.71 -7.34 9.45
CA GLY A 44 1.72 -6.36 9.02
C GLY A 44 1.38 -6.50 7.54
N LEU A 45 0.43 -5.69 7.08
CA LEU A 45 -0.02 -5.69 5.69
C LEU A 45 1.01 -5.01 4.79
N ARG A 46 1.57 -5.73 3.82
CA ARG A 46 2.49 -5.19 2.82
C ARG A 46 1.96 -5.45 1.42
N LYS A 47 1.76 -4.38 0.66
CA LYS A 47 1.42 -4.45 -0.77
C LYS A 47 2.69 -4.19 -1.58
N TYR A 48 2.91 -4.99 -2.61
CA TYR A 48 4.06 -4.88 -3.49
C TYR A 48 3.61 -4.54 -4.91
N VAL A 49 4.25 -3.55 -5.50
CA VAL A 49 4.02 -3.12 -6.89
C VAL A 49 5.32 -3.32 -7.65
N LYS A 50 5.29 -4.12 -8.72
CA LYS A 50 6.48 -4.44 -9.51
C LYS A 50 6.56 -3.53 -10.73
N LEU A 51 7.72 -2.90 -10.91
CA LEU A 51 8.13 -2.22 -12.14
C LEU A 51 9.08 -3.13 -12.88
N SER A 52 8.62 -3.71 -13.99
CA SER A 52 9.40 -4.67 -14.78
C SER A 52 10.10 -3.96 -15.93
N LEU A 53 9.32 -3.52 -16.92
CA LEU A 53 9.83 -3.00 -18.19
C LEU A 53 9.96 -1.48 -18.21
N GLU A 54 9.32 -0.80 -17.26
CA GLU A 54 9.33 0.65 -17.15
C GLU A 54 10.74 1.17 -16.85
N LYS A 55 11.05 2.33 -17.42
CA LYS A 55 12.30 3.08 -17.25
C LYS A 55 11.95 4.55 -17.06
N GLY A 56 12.85 5.28 -16.42
CA GLY A 56 12.66 6.72 -16.18
C GLY A 56 12.69 7.08 -14.71
N LEU A 57 12.43 8.35 -14.41
CA LEU A 57 12.40 8.86 -13.06
C LEU A 57 11.04 8.57 -12.42
N VAL A 58 11.04 7.67 -11.44
CA VAL A 58 9.86 7.40 -10.61
C VAL A 58 9.75 8.52 -9.57
N THR A 59 8.70 9.33 -9.70
CA THR A 59 8.45 10.48 -8.82
C THR A 59 7.35 10.22 -7.80
N ARG A 60 6.48 9.25 -8.08
CA ARG A 60 5.32 8.96 -7.22
C ARG A 60 4.84 7.53 -7.39
N ALA A 61 4.38 6.94 -6.29
CA ALA A 61 3.69 5.65 -6.31
C ALA A 61 2.53 5.68 -5.32
N THR A 62 1.39 5.10 -5.69
CA THR A 62 0.16 5.23 -4.90
C THR A 62 -0.65 3.95 -4.95
N LEU A 63 -1.18 3.50 -3.81
CA LEU A 63 -2.24 2.49 -3.77
C LEU A 63 -3.59 3.17 -3.96
N VAL A 64 -4.46 2.56 -4.76
CA VAL A 64 -5.80 3.10 -5.07
C VAL A 64 -6.90 2.07 -4.80
N ASP A 65 -8.11 2.58 -4.56
CA ASP A 65 -9.31 1.75 -4.52
C ASP A 65 -9.92 1.50 -5.91
N SER A 66 -11.06 0.82 -5.96
CA SER A 66 -11.78 0.50 -7.20
C SER A 66 -12.32 1.71 -7.96
N TYR A 67 -12.41 2.88 -7.31
CA TYR A 67 -12.80 4.14 -7.93
C TYR A 67 -11.59 4.99 -8.31
N GLY A 68 -10.37 4.47 -8.13
CA GLY A 68 -9.13 5.19 -8.41
C GLY A 68 -8.78 6.26 -7.38
N ARG A 69 -9.44 6.27 -6.21
CA ARG A 69 -9.13 7.19 -5.09
C ARG A 69 -7.87 6.74 -4.38
N GLU A 70 -7.07 7.69 -3.93
CA GLU A 70 -5.77 7.42 -3.34
C GLU A 70 -5.89 7.00 -1.88
N LEU A 71 -5.32 5.84 -1.55
CA LEU A 71 -5.33 5.26 -0.19
C LEU A 71 -3.98 5.43 0.52
N TYR A 72 -2.88 5.35 -0.23
CA TYR A 72 -1.53 5.48 0.31
C TYR A 72 -0.61 6.03 -0.77
N VAL A 73 -0.14 7.26 -0.59
CA VAL A 73 0.79 7.95 -1.49
C VAL A 73 2.22 7.87 -0.98
N LYS A 74 3.17 7.59 -1.87
CA LYS A 74 4.61 7.73 -1.67
C LYS A 74 5.16 8.71 -2.70
N THR A 75 5.76 9.79 -2.24
CA THR A 75 6.65 10.61 -3.07
C THR A 75 7.99 9.90 -3.18
N MET A 76 8.55 9.86 -4.38
CA MET A 76 9.78 9.14 -4.70
C MET A 76 10.73 10.02 -5.52
N ASN A 77 12.00 9.66 -5.53
CA ASN A 77 13.00 10.22 -6.43
C ASN A 77 13.95 9.08 -6.81
N TYR A 78 13.51 8.21 -7.72
CA TYR A 78 14.24 6.98 -8.07
C TYR A 78 14.38 6.83 -9.59
N GLN A 79 15.62 6.86 -10.08
CA GLN A 79 15.93 6.64 -11.49
C GLN A 79 15.89 5.13 -11.81
N LYS A 80 14.80 4.68 -12.43
CA LYS A 80 14.60 3.28 -12.82
C LYS A 80 15.33 2.99 -14.14
N GLY A 81 16.34 2.12 -14.06
CA GLY A 81 17.04 1.53 -15.21
C GLY A 81 16.35 0.27 -15.73
N SER A 82 17.11 -0.59 -16.41
CA SER A 82 16.61 -1.85 -17.00
C SER A 82 16.29 -2.96 -15.99
N GLN A 83 16.83 -2.89 -14.77
CA GLN A 83 16.62 -3.89 -13.74
C GLN A 83 15.21 -3.82 -13.16
N GLY A 84 14.61 -4.96 -12.82
CA GLY A 84 13.31 -4.99 -12.14
C GLY A 84 13.36 -4.29 -10.78
N TYR A 85 12.32 -3.56 -10.43
CA TYR A 85 12.20 -2.86 -9.15
C TYR A 85 10.86 -3.17 -8.49
N VAL A 86 10.84 -3.29 -7.17
CA VAL A 86 9.60 -3.57 -6.42
C VAL A 86 9.41 -2.47 -5.37
N ILE A 87 8.29 -1.78 -5.46
CA ILE A 87 7.88 -0.78 -4.48
C ILE A 87 7.06 -1.49 -3.41
N ALA A 88 7.47 -1.35 -2.15
CA ALA A 88 6.75 -1.89 -1.00
C ALA A 88 5.95 -0.79 -0.29
N PHE A 89 4.70 -1.10 0.03
CA PHE A 89 3.79 -0.28 0.83
C PHE A 89 3.49 -1.01 2.15
N PRO A 90 4.31 -0.78 3.20
CA PRO A 90 4.06 -1.34 4.51
C PRO A 90 2.97 -0.54 5.24
N LEU A 91 1.99 -1.27 5.78
CA LEU A 91 0.89 -0.78 6.59
C LEU A 91 0.88 -1.55 7.91
N GLN A 92 0.81 -0.82 9.02
CA GLN A 92 0.63 -1.37 10.35
C GLN A 92 -0.67 -0.80 10.92
N LEU A 93 -1.53 -1.68 11.42
CA LEU A 93 -2.76 -1.32 12.09
C LEU A 93 -2.55 -1.40 13.60
N GLU A 94 -2.91 -0.34 14.32
CA GLU A 94 -2.94 -0.32 15.78
C GLU A 94 -4.35 0.04 16.24
N ALA A 95 -4.92 -0.75 17.15
CA ALA A 95 -6.16 -0.43 17.83
C ALA A 95 -5.86 -0.19 19.31
N LYS A 96 -6.48 0.85 19.89
CA LYS A 96 -6.28 1.26 21.28
C LYS A 96 -7.65 1.58 21.88
N GLU A 97 -7.89 1.06 23.09
CA GLU A 97 -9.05 1.47 23.87
C GLU A 97 -8.91 2.94 24.25
N VAL A 98 -10.00 3.69 24.09
CA VAL A 98 -10.09 5.07 24.55
C VAL A 98 -10.99 5.08 25.78
N LYS A 99 -10.42 5.38 26.95
CA LYS A 99 -11.21 5.63 28.15
C LYS A 99 -11.76 7.06 28.07
N VAL A 100 -13.08 7.18 28.04
CA VAL A 100 -13.72 8.48 28.21
C VAL A 100 -13.91 8.68 29.72
N SER A 101 -13.26 9.69 30.28
CA SER A 101 -13.53 10.14 31.64
C SER A 101 -14.94 10.76 31.66
N GLU A 102 -15.83 10.25 32.50
CA GLU A 102 -17.06 10.94 32.88
C GLU A 102 -16.78 12.10 33.84
#